data_AF-A0A966KEA8-F1
#
_entry.id   AF-A0A966KEA8-F1
#
_cell.length_a   1.000
_cell.length_b   1.000
_cell.length_c   1.000
_cell.angle_alpha   90.00
_cell.angle_beta   90.00
_cell.angle_gamma   90.00
#
_symmetry.space_group_name_H-M   'P 1'
#
loop_
_entity.id
_entity.type
_entity.pdbx_description
1 polymer ?
#
loop_
_entity_poly.entity_id
_entity_poly.type
_entity_poly.pdbx_seq_one_letter_code
_entity_poly.pdbx_strand_id
1 'polypeptide(L)'
;GNPAEILQPFKFGSTDASNYETAKGFEAMLLQATGTLDSSELVKSAASTAGQNNGMGMSLAMSAIVKKNKVAMASFQDDFIIPMVKKVAYRYMQFDPERYPMKDFKFTTMSSIGALAREHEQQQLIGLLKTLGPQSPIVPMILRSIVASSGLMNREQLIAQLDQMSQPNPQAQEMQMQAQQAQMQYLAAQTAELQARAQESAADAQEAQARAQKLLIEASLMEDKVKSDIIRNLSANIKDEDTNEFQKRAKIADILLKEKDIESKERIVDKQMLEKRMTQQ
;
A
#
# COMPACT_ATOMS: atom_id res chain seq x y z
N GLY A 1 -2.42 1.62 89.56
CA GLY A 1 -3.58 1.43 88.67
C GLY A 1 -4.44 2.67 88.74
N ASN A 2 -5.09 3.03 87.64
CA ASN A 2 -5.97 4.18 87.60
C ASN A 2 -7.19 3.88 88.50
N PRO A 3 -7.53 4.70 89.52
CA PRO A 3 -8.62 4.40 90.46
C PRO A 3 -9.99 4.20 89.80
N ALA A 4 -10.16 4.62 88.54
CA ALA A 4 -11.35 4.33 87.73
C ALA A 4 -11.51 2.83 87.37
N GLU A 5 -10.42 2.04 87.34
CA GLU A 5 -10.42 0.62 86.98
C GLU A 5 -10.93 -0.29 88.12
N ILE A 6 -10.92 0.21 89.36
CA ILE A 6 -11.29 -0.58 90.56
C ILE A 6 -12.74 -0.31 90.99
N LEU A 7 -13.27 0.88 90.70
CA LEU A 7 -14.59 1.31 91.16
C LEU A 7 -15.71 1.12 90.12
N GLN A 8 -15.38 0.87 88.85
CA GLN A 8 -16.38 0.58 87.83
C GLN A 8 -16.56 -0.93 87.66
N PRO A 9 -17.80 -1.45 87.58
CA PRO A 9 -18.02 -2.87 87.32
C PRO A 9 -17.41 -3.25 85.96
N PHE A 10 -16.77 -4.42 85.88
CA PHE A 10 -16.25 -4.98 84.63
C PHE A 10 -17.35 -4.94 83.56
N LYS A 11 -17.12 -4.17 82.48
CA LYS A 11 -18.02 -4.12 81.33
C LYS A 11 -17.79 -5.33 80.43
N PHE A 12 -18.45 -6.44 80.73
CA PHE A 12 -18.54 -7.57 79.79
C PHE A 12 -19.60 -7.26 78.73
N GLY A 13 -19.16 -7.16 77.47
CA GLY A 13 -20.08 -7.11 76.33
C GLY A 13 -20.91 -5.84 76.21
N SER A 14 -20.39 -4.66 76.58
CA SER A 14 -21.04 -3.41 76.17
C SER A 14 -20.90 -3.23 74.66
N THR A 15 -22.03 -3.27 73.95
CA THR A 15 -22.14 -2.80 72.57
C THR A 15 -22.13 -1.27 72.58
N ASP A 16 -20.96 -0.68 72.86
CA ASP A 16 -20.77 0.75 72.66
C ASP A 16 -20.93 1.08 71.18
N ALA A 17 -21.61 2.19 70.84
CA ALA A 17 -21.93 2.54 69.46
C ALA A 17 -20.69 2.67 68.56
N SER A 18 -19.53 2.99 69.15
CA SER A 18 -18.22 3.00 68.49
C SER A 18 -17.75 1.62 68.02
N ASN A 19 -18.11 0.55 68.73
CA ASN A 19 -17.81 -0.83 68.33
C ASN A 19 -18.62 -1.22 67.09
N TYR A 20 -19.84 -0.68 66.95
CA TYR A 20 -20.68 -0.91 65.77
C TYR A 20 -20.14 -0.17 64.54
N GLU A 21 -19.67 1.08 64.68
CA GLU A 21 -19.00 1.80 63.58
C GLU A 21 -17.69 1.11 63.16
N THR A 22 -16.90 0.65 64.12
CA THR A 22 -15.65 -0.07 63.86
C THR A 22 -15.92 -1.41 63.16
N ALA A 23 -16.95 -2.14 63.58
CA ALA A 23 -17.37 -3.39 62.93
C ALA A 23 -17.83 -3.16 61.47
N LYS A 24 -18.57 -2.07 61.20
CA LYS A 24 -18.92 -1.67 59.82
C LYS A 24 -17.69 -1.32 58.98
N GLY A 25 -16.70 -0.64 59.58
CA GLY A 25 -15.43 -0.35 58.91
C GLY A 25 -14.68 -1.61 58.51
N PHE A 26 -14.61 -2.61 59.40
CA PHE A 26 -14.01 -3.91 59.10
C PHE A 26 -14.79 -4.70 58.05
N GLU A 27 -16.12 -4.66 58.07
CA GLU A 27 -16.97 -5.25 57.03
C GLU A 27 -16.67 -4.63 55.66
N ALA A 28 -16.62 -3.30 55.57
CA ALA A 28 -16.30 -2.60 54.32
C ALA A 28 -14.87 -2.92 53.83
N MET A 29 -13.90 -2.98 54.72
CA MET A 29 -12.52 -3.34 54.39
C MET A 29 -12.42 -4.80 53.91
N LEU A 30 -13.16 -5.71 54.55
CA LEU A 30 -13.22 -7.11 54.14
C LEU A 30 -13.89 -7.27 52.78
N LEU A 31 -15.02 -6.59 52.54
CA LEU A 31 -15.71 -6.59 51.24
C LEU A 31 -14.85 -5.97 50.13
N GLN A 32 -14.03 -4.97 50.44
CA GLN A 32 -13.06 -4.40 49.50
C GLN A 32 -11.93 -5.40 49.21
N ALA A 33 -11.42 -6.11 50.23
CA ALA A 33 -10.34 -7.08 50.09
C ALA A 33 -10.77 -8.36 49.35
N THR A 34 -11.98 -8.85 49.59
CA THR A 34 -12.58 -10.00 48.89
C THR A 34 -13.13 -9.63 47.51
N GLY A 35 -13.11 -8.34 47.16
CA GLY A 35 -13.69 -7.81 45.94
C GLY A 35 -15.19 -8.06 45.85
N THR A 36 -15.87 -8.35 46.96
CA THR A 36 -17.32 -8.56 47.05
C THR A 36 -18.08 -7.28 47.41
N LEU A 37 -17.42 -6.11 47.37
CA LEU A 37 -18.11 -4.81 47.27
C LEU A 37 -19.30 -5.01 46.33
N ASP A 38 -20.49 -4.88 46.89
CA ASP A 38 -21.73 -5.02 46.15
C ASP A 38 -21.64 -4.02 45.00
N SER A 39 -21.47 -4.55 43.79
CA SER A 39 -21.30 -3.77 42.58
C SER A 39 -22.47 -2.81 42.36
N SER A 40 -23.63 -3.09 42.97
CA SER A 40 -24.77 -2.19 42.99
C SER A 40 -24.60 -1.04 43.99
N GLU A 41 -23.99 -1.27 45.16
CA GLU A 41 -23.67 -0.23 46.14
C GLU A 41 -22.47 0.62 45.74
N LEU A 42 -21.48 0.07 45.03
CA LEU A 42 -20.39 0.87 44.46
C LEU A 42 -20.88 1.79 43.35
N VAL A 43 -21.84 1.33 42.53
CA VAL A 43 -22.54 2.16 41.53
C VAL A 43 -23.44 3.19 42.22
N LYS A 44 -24.16 2.82 43.28
CA LYS A 44 -24.99 3.77 44.06
C LYS A 44 -24.16 4.79 44.84
N SER A 45 -23.02 4.40 45.41
CA SER A 45 -22.11 5.29 46.14
C SER A 45 -21.31 6.19 45.20
N ALA A 46 -20.90 5.70 44.03
CA ALA A 46 -20.36 6.54 42.97
C ALA A 46 -21.41 7.51 42.39
N ALA A 47 -22.69 7.11 42.33
CA ALA A 47 -23.80 7.99 41.95
C ALA A 47 -24.19 9.01 43.03
N SER A 48 -24.05 8.67 44.31
CA SER A 48 -24.46 9.53 45.43
C SER A 48 -23.36 10.48 45.92
N THR A 49 -22.09 10.13 45.75
CA THR A 49 -20.95 10.95 46.23
C THR A 49 -20.39 11.89 45.15
N ALA A 50 -20.74 11.68 43.88
CA ALA A 50 -20.33 12.54 42.76
C ALA A 50 -21.57 13.02 42.00
N GLY A 51 -22.07 14.19 42.40
CA GLY A 51 -23.25 14.81 41.78
C GLY A 51 -23.17 14.78 40.25
N GLN A 52 -24.12 14.06 39.65
CA GLN A 52 -24.74 14.13 38.32
C GLN A 52 -23.91 14.43 37.04
N ASN A 53 -22.64 14.81 37.11
CA ASN A 53 -21.88 15.39 35.98
C ASN A 53 -20.61 14.62 35.59
N ASN A 54 -20.26 13.51 36.25
CA ASN A 54 -19.07 12.72 35.91
C ASN A 54 -19.41 11.28 35.46
N GLY A 55 -19.98 11.15 34.25
CA GLY A 55 -20.24 9.85 33.60
C GLY A 55 -18.99 8.96 33.42
N MET A 56 -17.80 9.52 33.59
CA MET A 56 -16.52 8.81 33.49
C MET A 56 -16.17 7.96 34.74
N GLY A 57 -16.69 8.31 35.92
CA GLY A 57 -16.53 7.50 37.14
C GLY A 57 -17.46 6.29 37.17
N MET A 58 -18.69 6.47 36.65
CA MET A 58 -19.67 5.40 36.51
C MET A 58 -19.26 4.38 35.45
N SER A 59 -18.74 4.84 34.30
CA SER A 59 -18.31 3.94 33.21
C SER A 59 -17.11 3.08 33.61
N LEU A 60 -16.15 3.64 34.35
CA LEU A 60 -15.00 2.89 34.84
C LEU A 60 -15.43 1.83 35.88
N ALA A 61 -16.30 2.20 36.83
CA ALA A 61 -16.85 1.25 37.80
C ALA A 61 -17.63 0.12 37.12
N MET A 62 -18.50 0.43 36.14
CA MET A 62 -19.22 -0.58 35.37
C MET A 62 -18.28 -1.48 34.55
N SER A 63 -17.21 -0.93 33.97
CA SER A 63 -16.25 -1.72 33.18
C SER A 63 -15.53 -2.78 34.02
N ALA A 64 -15.19 -2.46 35.27
CA ALA A 64 -14.56 -3.42 36.20
C ALA A 64 -15.53 -4.54 36.58
N ILE A 65 -16.80 -4.20 36.83
CA ILE A 65 -17.87 -5.18 37.13
C ILE A 65 -18.08 -6.12 35.93
N VAL A 66 -18.21 -5.58 34.72
CA VAL A 66 -18.36 -6.38 33.50
C VAL A 66 -17.16 -7.31 33.30
N LYS A 67 -15.94 -6.83 33.54
CA LYS A 67 -14.73 -7.66 33.43
C LYS A 67 -14.74 -8.81 34.45
N LYS A 68 -15.08 -8.52 35.72
CA LYS A 68 -15.18 -9.54 36.77
C LYS A 68 -16.24 -10.60 36.42
N ASN A 69 -17.44 -10.17 35.99
CA ASN A 69 -18.52 -11.07 35.59
C ASN A 69 -18.12 -11.92 34.38
N LYS A 70 -17.42 -11.35 33.39
CA LYS A 70 -16.92 -12.11 32.24
C LYS A 70 -15.96 -13.23 32.65
N VAL A 71 -15.01 -12.93 33.55
CA VAL A 71 -14.04 -13.93 34.03
C VAL A 71 -14.74 -15.00 34.85
N ALA A 72 -15.62 -14.61 35.79
CA ALA A 72 -16.38 -15.55 36.61
C ALA A 72 -17.26 -16.48 35.76
N MET A 73 -17.91 -15.95 34.71
CA MET A 73 -18.70 -16.75 33.77
C MET A 73 -17.84 -17.71 32.94
N ALA A 74 -16.67 -17.29 32.47
CA ALA A 74 -15.75 -18.15 31.74
C ALA A 74 -15.24 -19.29 32.63
N SER A 75 -14.81 -18.99 33.85
CA SER A 75 -14.40 -20.00 34.84
C SER A 75 -15.54 -20.96 35.17
N PHE A 76 -16.77 -20.47 35.39
CA PHE A 76 -17.92 -21.34 35.63
C PHE A 76 -18.24 -22.24 34.44
N GLN A 77 -18.10 -21.73 33.22
CA GLN A 77 -18.31 -22.51 32.01
C GLN A 77 -17.28 -23.65 31.89
N ASP A 78 -16.00 -23.34 32.06
CA ASP A 78 -14.90 -24.27 31.85
C ASP A 78 -14.76 -25.28 33.00
N ASP A 79 -14.94 -24.82 34.24
CA ASP A 79 -14.74 -25.65 35.44
C ASP A 79 -16.00 -26.42 35.87
N PHE A 80 -17.21 -25.91 35.56
CA PHE A 80 -18.45 -26.54 36.01
C PHE A 80 -19.31 -27.07 34.85
N ILE A 81 -19.71 -26.22 33.91
CA ILE A 81 -20.69 -26.60 32.87
C ILE A 81 -20.13 -27.65 31.91
N ILE A 82 -18.94 -27.44 31.36
CA ILE A 82 -18.33 -28.39 30.41
C ILE A 82 -18.13 -29.77 31.04
N PRO A 83 -17.54 -29.91 32.24
CA PRO A 83 -17.43 -31.20 32.91
C PRO A 83 -18.79 -31.82 33.25
N MET A 84 -19.78 -31.03 33.67
CA MET A 84 -21.13 -31.51 33.97
C MET A 84 -21.78 -32.13 32.72
N VAL A 85 -21.78 -31.42 31.60
CA VAL A 85 -22.36 -31.90 30.34
C VAL A 85 -21.68 -33.18 29.86
N LYS A 86 -20.34 -33.24 29.91
CA LYS A 86 -19.60 -34.47 29.55
C LYS A 86 -20.01 -35.66 30.42
N LYS A 87 -20.08 -35.48 31.74
CA LYS A 87 -20.48 -36.55 32.66
C LYS A 87 -21.92 -37.01 32.40
N VAL A 88 -22.86 -36.07 32.20
CA VAL A 88 -24.26 -36.40 31.89
C VAL A 88 -24.37 -37.12 30.55
N ALA A 89 -23.64 -36.70 29.52
CA ALA A 89 -23.64 -37.34 28.21
C ALA A 89 -23.13 -38.79 28.27
N TYR A 90 -22.00 -39.03 28.96
CA TYR A 90 -21.50 -40.39 29.16
C TYR A 90 -22.46 -41.27 29.95
N ARG A 91 -23.14 -40.71 30.96
CA ARG A 91 -24.19 -41.44 31.70
C ARG A 91 -25.38 -41.78 30.81
N TYR A 92 -25.86 -40.83 30.01
CA TYR A 92 -26.99 -41.06 29.11
C TYR A 92 -26.69 -42.16 28.09
N MET A 93 -25.48 -42.17 27.50
CA MET A 93 -25.04 -43.21 26.57
C MET A 93 -24.96 -44.60 27.20
N GLN A 94 -24.71 -44.70 28.51
CA GLN A 94 -24.73 -45.99 29.22
C GLN A 94 -26.15 -46.58 29.32
N PHE A 95 -27.20 -45.74 29.27
CA PHE A 95 -28.59 -46.18 29.41
C PHE A 95 -29.31 -46.43 28.07
N ASP A 96 -28.70 -46.10 26.93
CA ASP A 96 -29.24 -46.39 25.59
C ASP A 96 -28.14 -46.99 24.67
N PRO A 97 -27.84 -48.29 24.84
CA PRO A 97 -26.79 -48.98 24.07
C PRO A 97 -27.18 -49.22 22.60
N GLU A 98 -28.48 -49.23 22.28
CA GLU A 98 -28.95 -49.44 20.90
C GLU A 98 -28.65 -48.22 20.04
N ARG A 99 -28.85 -47.01 20.58
CA ARG A 99 -28.58 -45.76 19.86
C ARG A 99 -27.11 -45.35 19.91
N TYR A 100 -26.39 -45.70 20.98
CA TYR A 100 -24.99 -45.36 21.18
C TYR A 100 -24.14 -46.64 21.33
N PRO A 101 -23.62 -47.20 20.22
CA PRO A 101 -22.79 -48.39 20.28
C PRO A 101 -21.51 -48.11 21.06
N MET A 102 -20.91 -49.15 21.66
CA MET A 102 -19.66 -49.07 22.44
C MET A 102 -18.48 -48.68 21.52
N LYS A 103 -18.33 -47.38 21.29
CA LYS A 103 -17.27 -46.74 20.50
C LYS A 103 -16.74 -45.54 21.27
N ASP A 104 -15.50 -45.16 20.99
CA ASP A 104 -14.89 -44.00 21.62
C ASP A 104 -15.50 -42.70 21.08
N PHE A 105 -16.40 -42.09 21.86
CA PHE A 105 -16.98 -40.79 21.56
C PHE A 105 -16.14 -39.67 22.16
N LYS A 106 -15.59 -38.79 21.31
CA LYS A 106 -14.89 -37.57 21.75
C LYS A 106 -15.84 -36.37 21.72
N PHE A 107 -16.34 -35.98 22.89
CA PHE A 107 -17.23 -34.83 23.01
C PHE A 107 -16.48 -33.50 23.00
N THR A 108 -16.85 -32.62 22.08
CA THR A 108 -16.44 -31.21 22.07
C THR A 108 -17.65 -30.33 22.39
N THR A 109 -17.68 -29.79 23.61
CA THR A 109 -18.67 -28.81 24.05
C THR A 109 -18.24 -27.41 23.59
N MET A 110 -19.12 -26.69 22.90
CA MET A 110 -18.87 -25.32 22.46
C MET A 110 -19.85 -24.37 23.13
N SER A 111 -19.35 -23.25 23.67
CA SER A 111 -20.19 -22.20 24.25
C SER A 111 -20.74 -21.27 23.18
N SER A 112 -21.95 -20.74 23.41
CA SER A 112 -22.58 -19.74 22.54
C SER A 112 -21.75 -18.46 22.42
N ILE A 113 -20.98 -18.09 23.44
CA ILE A 113 -20.04 -16.96 23.38
C ILE A 113 -18.90 -17.26 22.41
N GLY A 114 -18.39 -18.51 22.42
CA GLY A 114 -17.40 -18.96 21.46
C GLY A 114 -17.95 -19.05 20.03
N ALA A 115 -19.24 -19.39 19.89
CA ALA A 115 -19.94 -19.37 18.61
C ALA A 115 -20.06 -17.94 18.06
N LEU A 116 -20.48 -16.99 18.89
CA LEU A 116 -20.65 -15.59 18.51
C LEU A 116 -19.32 -14.91 18.18
N ALA A 117 -18.26 -15.23 18.93
CA ALA A 117 -16.92 -14.73 18.63
C ALA A 117 -16.43 -15.23 17.26
N ARG A 118 -16.62 -16.53 16.96
CA ARG A 118 -16.32 -17.07 15.62
C ARG A 118 -17.18 -16.46 14.54
N GLU A 119 -18.46 -16.22 14.81
CA GLU A 119 -19.37 -15.56 13.86
C GLU A 119 -18.90 -14.12 13.58
N HIS A 120 -18.49 -13.38 14.61
CA HIS A 120 -17.97 -12.03 14.46
C HIS A 120 -16.64 -12.01 13.67
N GLU A 121 -15.72 -12.94 13.93
CA GLU A 121 -14.51 -13.12 13.13
C GLU A 121 -14.85 -13.48 11.67
N GLN A 122 -15.84 -14.36 11.47
CA GLN A 122 -16.32 -14.73 10.13
C GLN A 122 -16.94 -13.52 9.42
N GLN A 123 -17.72 -12.70 10.12
CA GLN A 123 -18.30 -11.46 9.58
C GLN A 123 -17.21 -10.44 9.20
N GLN A 124 -16.16 -10.30 10.02
CA GLN A 124 -15.01 -9.46 9.68
C GLN A 124 -14.28 -9.98 8.43
N LEU A 125 -14.03 -11.29 8.35
CA LEU A 125 -13.40 -11.91 7.17
C LEU A 125 -14.26 -11.76 5.91
N ILE A 126 -15.59 -11.88 6.02
CA ILE A 126 -16.52 -11.60 4.92
C ILE A 126 -16.49 -10.13 4.54
N GLY A 127 -16.39 -9.22 5.51
CA GLY A 127 -16.21 -7.79 5.29
C GLY A 127 -14.95 -7.49 4.48
N LEU A 128 -13.83 -8.12 4.84
CA LEU A 128 -12.57 -8.04 4.09
C LEU A 128 -12.71 -8.64 2.68
N LEU A 129 -13.43 -9.76 2.54
CA LEU A 129 -13.63 -10.40 1.25
C LEU A 129 -14.44 -9.51 0.28
N LYS A 130 -15.36 -8.71 0.81
CA LYS A 130 -16.10 -7.69 0.02
C LYS A 130 -15.22 -6.52 -0.43
N THR A 131 -14.19 -6.15 0.33
CA THR A 131 -13.32 -5.01 0.00
C THR A 131 -12.13 -5.38 -0.88
N LEU A 132 -11.62 -6.61 -0.78
CA LEU A 132 -10.44 -7.06 -1.56
C LEU A 132 -10.73 -7.38 -3.04
N GLY A 133 -11.99 -7.57 -3.43
CA GLY A 133 -12.38 -7.90 -4.81
C GLY A 133 -11.96 -9.31 -5.28
N PRO A 134 -12.63 -9.88 -6.29
CA PRO A 134 -12.48 -11.31 -6.67
C PRO A 134 -11.14 -11.69 -7.31
N GLN A 135 -10.31 -10.72 -7.71
CA GLN A 135 -9.01 -10.96 -8.37
C GLN A 135 -7.81 -10.87 -7.41
N SER A 136 -8.02 -10.56 -6.13
CA SER A 136 -6.90 -10.45 -5.20
C SER A 136 -6.33 -11.83 -4.84
N PRO A 137 -5.00 -12.02 -4.92
CA PRO A 137 -4.34 -13.29 -4.58
C PRO A 137 -4.50 -13.69 -3.10
N ILE A 138 -5.03 -12.78 -2.26
CA ILE A 138 -5.28 -13.01 -0.84
C ILE A 138 -6.66 -13.66 -0.60
N VAL A 139 -7.59 -13.57 -1.56
CA VAL A 139 -8.95 -14.12 -1.44
C VAL A 139 -8.95 -15.64 -1.14
N PRO A 140 -8.15 -16.49 -1.80
CA PRO A 140 -8.07 -17.91 -1.47
C PRO A 140 -7.61 -18.17 -0.03
N MET A 141 -6.71 -17.33 0.49
CA MET A 141 -6.20 -17.44 1.87
C MET A 141 -7.27 -17.05 2.90
N ILE A 142 -8.07 -16.03 2.61
CA ILE A 142 -9.23 -15.62 3.45
C ILE A 142 -10.34 -16.68 3.38
N LEU A 143 -10.62 -17.24 2.21
CA LEU A 143 -11.60 -18.33 2.08
C LEU A 143 -11.16 -19.56 2.89
N ARG A 144 -9.87 -19.89 2.85
CA ARG A 144 -9.31 -20.97 3.67
C ARG A 144 -9.49 -20.71 5.16
N SER A 145 -9.28 -19.48 5.64
CA SER A 145 -9.49 -19.17 7.07
C SER A 145 -10.96 -19.23 7.49
N ILE A 146 -11.89 -18.80 6.62
CA ILE A 146 -13.34 -18.93 6.84
C ILE A 146 -13.76 -20.41 6.90
N VAL A 147 -13.28 -21.25 5.99
CA VAL A 147 -13.60 -22.69 5.98
C VAL A 147 -12.95 -23.39 7.19
N ALA A 148 -11.75 -22.97 7.59
CA ALA A 148 -11.04 -23.49 8.76
C ALA A 148 -11.60 -22.99 10.11
N SER A 149 -12.43 -21.94 10.14
CA SER A 149 -13.17 -21.53 11.33
C SER A 149 -14.61 -22.07 11.36
N SER A 150 -15.16 -22.44 10.20
CA SER A 150 -16.53 -22.95 10.05
C SER A 150 -16.70 -24.43 10.44
N GLY A 151 -17.80 -24.78 11.10
CA GLY A 151 -18.11 -26.14 11.58
C GLY A 151 -18.57 -27.14 10.50
N LEU A 152 -18.13 -26.97 9.25
CA LEU A 152 -18.53 -27.80 8.12
C LEU A 152 -18.01 -29.24 8.26
N MET A 153 -18.88 -30.24 8.03
CA MET A 153 -18.51 -31.66 8.07
C MET A 153 -17.48 -32.04 7.00
N ASN A 154 -17.46 -31.32 5.87
CA ASN A 154 -16.56 -31.54 4.73
C ASN A 154 -15.38 -30.55 4.69
N ARG A 155 -14.98 -30.00 5.84
CA ARG A 155 -13.89 -29.01 5.95
C ARG A 155 -12.61 -29.46 5.24
N GLU A 156 -12.15 -30.68 5.46
CA GLU A 156 -10.88 -31.15 4.88
C GLU A 156 -10.94 -31.25 3.36
N GLN A 157 -12.07 -31.69 2.80
CA GLN A 157 -12.27 -31.75 1.36
C GLN A 157 -12.27 -30.35 0.73
N LEU A 158 -12.90 -29.37 1.39
CA LEU A 158 -12.93 -27.98 0.94
C LEU A 158 -11.56 -27.31 1.02
N ILE A 159 -10.79 -27.56 2.09
CA ILE A 159 -9.42 -27.05 2.22
C ILE A 159 -8.53 -27.67 1.13
N ALA A 160 -8.66 -28.97 0.85
CA ALA A 160 -7.88 -29.64 -0.19
C ALA A 160 -8.18 -29.08 -1.59
N GLN A 161 -9.45 -28.77 -1.90
CA GLN A 161 -9.82 -28.13 -3.17
C GLN A 161 -9.31 -26.68 -3.25
N LEU A 162 -9.36 -25.91 -2.15
CA LEU A 162 -8.78 -24.57 -2.08
C LEU A 162 -7.25 -24.59 -2.23
N ASP A 163 -6.58 -25.58 -1.66
CA ASP A 163 -5.13 -25.77 -1.80
C ASP A 163 -4.76 -26.17 -3.24
N GLN A 164 -5.58 -26.98 -3.93
CA GLN A 164 -5.41 -27.24 -5.37
C GLN A 164 -5.62 -25.99 -6.24
N MET A 165 -6.61 -25.15 -5.91
CA MET A 165 -6.85 -23.90 -6.63
C MET A 165 -5.78 -22.84 -6.37
N SER A 166 -5.12 -22.88 -5.21
CA SER A 166 -4.05 -21.93 -4.86
C SER A 166 -2.66 -22.39 -5.32
N GLN A 167 -2.49 -23.67 -5.68
CA GLN A 167 -1.26 -24.14 -6.30
C GLN A 167 -1.15 -23.59 -7.74
N PRO A 168 -0.01 -22.98 -8.12
CA PRO A 168 0.25 -22.62 -9.50
C PRO A 168 0.14 -23.87 -10.37
N ASN A 169 -0.78 -23.87 -11.33
CA ASN A 169 -0.94 -24.98 -12.24
C ASN A 169 0.41 -25.19 -12.96
N PRO A 170 1.05 -26.38 -12.91
CA PRO A 170 2.39 -26.59 -13.48
C PRO A 170 2.46 -26.27 -14.99
N GLN A 171 1.38 -26.54 -15.74
CA GLN A 171 1.25 -26.13 -17.15
C GLN A 171 1.11 -24.62 -17.33
N ALA A 172 0.48 -23.91 -16.38
CA ALA A 172 0.41 -22.46 -16.41
C ALA A 172 1.76 -21.83 -16.05
N GLN A 173 2.55 -22.49 -15.19
CA GLN A 173 3.90 -22.06 -14.84
C GLN A 173 4.89 -22.25 -16.00
N GLU A 174 4.78 -23.35 -16.75
CA GLU A 174 5.52 -23.54 -18.01
C GLU A 174 5.09 -22.50 -19.06
N MET A 175 3.79 -22.27 -19.24
CA MET A 175 3.30 -21.26 -20.18
C MET A 175 3.70 -19.84 -19.77
N GLN A 176 3.74 -19.54 -18.47
CA GLN A 176 4.19 -18.24 -17.97
C GLN A 176 5.70 -18.07 -18.10
N MET A 177 6.49 -19.14 -17.90
CA MET A 177 7.93 -19.12 -18.13
C MET A 177 8.24 -18.98 -19.63
N GLN A 178 7.50 -19.67 -20.49
CA GLN A 178 7.63 -19.59 -21.94
C GLN A 178 7.13 -18.25 -22.49
N ALA A 179 6.05 -17.69 -21.95
CA ALA A 179 5.57 -16.35 -22.28
C ALA A 179 6.55 -15.27 -21.82
N GLN A 180 7.16 -15.43 -20.64
CA GLN A 180 8.18 -14.52 -20.15
C GLN A 180 9.46 -14.60 -20.98
N GLN A 181 9.85 -15.80 -21.43
CA GLN A 181 10.99 -15.99 -22.33
C GLN A 181 10.71 -15.43 -23.73
N ALA A 182 9.51 -15.65 -24.27
CA ALA A 182 9.07 -15.07 -25.54
C ALA A 182 8.96 -13.54 -25.47
N GLN A 183 8.49 -12.99 -24.35
CA GLN A 183 8.47 -11.55 -24.11
C GLN A 183 9.87 -10.96 -24.01
N MET A 184 10.81 -11.67 -23.35
CA MET A 184 12.22 -11.28 -23.34
C MET A 184 12.84 -11.31 -24.74
N GLN A 185 12.56 -12.34 -25.54
CA GLN A 185 13.03 -12.41 -26.93
C GLN A 185 12.43 -11.32 -27.81
N TYR A 186 11.14 -11.00 -27.62
CA TYR A 186 10.49 -9.91 -28.33
C TYR A 186 11.09 -8.55 -27.96
N LEU A 187 11.35 -8.31 -26.67
CA LEU A 187 12.06 -7.12 -26.21
C LEU A 187 13.48 -7.07 -26.77
N ALA A 188 14.21 -8.19 -26.77
CA ALA A 188 15.55 -8.27 -27.33
C ALA A 188 15.56 -7.95 -28.85
N ALA A 189 14.60 -8.49 -29.60
CA ALA A 189 14.44 -8.20 -31.03
C ALA A 189 14.11 -6.72 -31.27
N GLN A 190 13.22 -6.13 -30.47
CA GLN A 190 12.89 -4.71 -30.56
C GLN A 190 14.10 -3.82 -30.23
N THR A 191 14.91 -4.19 -29.23
CA THR A 191 16.15 -3.47 -28.92
C THR A 191 17.18 -3.58 -30.04
N ALA A 192 17.29 -4.75 -30.70
CA ALA A 192 18.19 -4.95 -31.83
C ALA A 192 17.77 -4.13 -33.05
N GLU A 193 16.46 -4.06 -33.35
CA GLU A 193 15.93 -3.22 -34.44
C GLU A 193 16.20 -1.73 -34.17
N LEU A 194 15.95 -1.28 -32.93
CA LEU A 194 16.20 0.11 -32.54
C LEU A 194 17.69 0.46 -32.65
N GLN A 195 18.56 -0.48 -32.29
CA GLN A 195 20.01 -0.32 -32.40
C GLN A 195 20.49 -0.33 -33.86
N ALA A 196 19.88 -1.14 -34.73
CA ALA A 196 20.16 -1.13 -36.16
C ALA A 196 19.73 0.20 -36.81
N ARG A 197 18.54 0.71 -36.48
CA ARG A 197 18.08 2.05 -36.92
C ARG A 197 18.99 3.17 -36.41
N ALA A 198 19.48 3.06 -35.18
CA ALA A 198 20.43 4.03 -34.63
C ALA A 198 21.76 4.02 -35.41
N GLN A 199 22.24 2.84 -35.84
CA GLN A 199 23.44 2.73 -36.68
C GLN A 199 23.22 3.27 -38.09
N GLU A 200 22.07 2.97 -38.71
CA GLU A 200 21.70 3.51 -40.03
C GLU A 200 21.63 5.04 -40.00
N SER A 201 20.97 5.61 -38.98
CA SER A 201 20.93 7.06 -38.79
C SER A 201 22.31 7.68 -38.55
N ALA A 202 23.23 6.96 -37.89
CA ALA A 202 24.60 7.42 -37.70
C ALA A 202 25.40 7.37 -39.02
N ALA A 203 25.19 6.35 -39.85
CA ALA A 203 25.78 6.24 -41.17
C ALA A 203 25.26 7.34 -42.11
N ASP A 204 23.94 7.62 -42.10
CA ASP A 204 23.34 8.72 -42.85
C ASP A 204 23.89 10.08 -42.40
N ALA A 205 24.08 10.28 -41.10
CA ALA A 205 24.70 11.50 -40.58
C ALA A 205 26.16 11.65 -41.07
N GLN A 206 26.93 10.57 -41.12
CA GLN A 206 28.28 10.58 -41.68
C GLN A 206 28.29 10.84 -43.18
N GLU A 207 27.36 10.25 -43.94
CA GLU A 207 27.23 10.50 -45.37
C GLU A 207 26.84 11.96 -45.65
N ALA A 208 25.90 12.51 -44.87
CA ALA A 208 25.52 13.92 -44.95
C ALA A 208 26.71 14.84 -44.66
N GLN A 209 27.54 14.53 -43.66
CA GLN A 209 28.78 15.26 -43.38
C GLN A 209 29.79 15.15 -44.53
N ALA A 210 29.99 13.96 -45.10
CA ALA A 210 30.88 13.76 -46.24
C ALA A 210 30.39 14.50 -47.49
N ARG A 211 29.08 14.49 -47.75
CA ARG A 211 28.45 15.27 -48.83
C ARG A 211 28.60 16.78 -48.61
N ALA A 212 28.43 17.26 -47.36
CA ALA A 212 28.66 18.66 -47.02
C ALA A 212 30.12 19.08 -47.26
N GLN A 213 31.09 18.24 -46.88
CA GLN A 213 32.51 18.50 -47.17
C GLN A 213 32.79 18.50 -48.68
N LYS A 214 32.22 17.56 -49.43
CA LYS A 214 32.36 17.52 -50.89
C LYS A 214 31.79 18.78 -51.54
N LEU A 215 30.62 19.24 -51.11
CA LEU A 215 30.00 20.47 -51.60
C LEU A 215 30.83 21.72 -51.27
N LEU A 216 31.45 21.78 -50.09
CA LEU A 216 32.35 22.89 -49.73
C LEU A 216 33.59 22.93 -50.62
N ILE A 217 34.21 21.76 -50.87
CA ILE A 217 35.38 21.64 -51.75
C ILE A 217 34.99 22.00 -53.20
N GLU A 218 33.83 21.53 -53.67
CA GLU A 218 33.33 21.83 -55.00
C GLU A 218 32.99 23.32 -55.15
N ALA A 219 32.43 23.96 -54.12
CA ALA A 219 32.19 25.40 -54.10
C ALA A 219 33.49 26.21 -54.19
N SER A 220 34.55 25.82 -53.46
CA SER A 220 35.85 26.49 -53.58
C SER A 220 36.49 26.30 -54.96
N LEU A 221 36.37 25.10 -55.54
CA LEU A 221 36.84 24.83 -56.90
C LEU A 221 36.03 25.58 -57.96
N MET A 222 34.74 25.80 -57.73
CA MET A 222 33.89 26.60 -58.61
C MET A 222 34.27 28.07 -58.52
N GLU A 223 34.57 28.61 -57.34
CA GLU A 223 35.08 29.97 -57.17
C GLU A 223 36.42 30.16 -57.90
N ASP A 224 37.32 29.18 -57.80
CA ASP A 224 38.59 29.18 -58.53
C ASP A 224 38.40 29.03 -60.05
N LYS A 225 37.43 28.22 -60.50
CA LYS A 225 37.05 28.14 -61.92
C LYS A 225 36.46 29.43 -62.43
N VAL A 226 35.57 30.08 -61.67
CA VAL A 226 34.99 31.37 -62.04
C VAL A 226 36.07 32.45 -62.07
N LYS A 227 37.01 32.47 -61.12
CA LYS A 227 38.18 33.37 -61.17
C LYS A 227 39.06 33.08 -62.37
N SER A 228 39.34 31.81 -62.66
CA SER A 228 40.11 31.40 -63.84
C SER A 228 39.42 31.79 -65.15
N ASP A 229 38.10 31.60 -65.26
CA ASP A 229 37.30 31.98 -66.42
C ASP A 229 37.19 33.51 -66.56
N ILE A 230 37.11 34.27 -65.46
CA ILE A 230 37.17 35.74 -65.49
C ILE A 230 38.55 36.19 -65.95
N ILE A 231 39.64 35.63 -65.42
CA ILE A 231 41.01 35.95 -65.86
C ILE A 231 41.21 35.58 -67.32
N ARG A 232 40.70 34.43 -67.77
CA ARG A 232 40.76 33.98 -69.15
C ARG A 232 39.92 34.85 -70.08
N ASN A 233 38.74 35.29 -69.67
CA ASN A 233 37.91 36.23 -70.44
C ASN A 233 38.50 37.65 -70.45
N LEU A 234 39.16 38.08 -69.38
CA LEU A 234 39.91 39.33 -69.32
C LEU A 234 41.17 39.27 -70.20
N SER A 235 41.85 38.12 -70.29
CA SER A 235 43.09 37.98 -71.06
C SER A 235 42.87 37.61 -72.53
N ALA A 236 41.79 36.91 -72.87
CA ALA A 236 41.54 36.43 -74.23
C ALA A 236 41.13 37.53 -75.22
N ASN A 237 40.89 38.76 -74.73
CA ASN A 237 40.49 39.87 -75.59
C ASN A 237 41.28 41.16 -75.32
N ILE A 238 42.56 41.05 -74.97
CA ILE A 238 43.47 42.19 -74.96
C ILE A 238 44.16 42.24 -76.32
N LYS A 239 43.59 43.00 -77.25
CA LYS A 239 44.36 43.65 -78.31
C LYS A 239 44.90 44.95 -77.72
N ASP A 240 46.20 45.17 -77.90
CA ASP A 240 46.88 46.42 -77.58
C ASP A 240 46.12 47.62 -78.17
N GLU A 241 46.09 48.72 -77.40
CA GLU A 241 45.46 50.02 -77.67
C GLU A 241 43.97 50.18 -77.29
N ASP A 242 43.65 50.22 -75.99
CA ASP A 242 42.77 51.27 -75.43
C ASP A 242 42.65 51.19 -73.89
N THR A 243 43.49 51.97 -73.19
CA THR A 243 43.53 52.06 -71.72
C THR A 243 42.20 52.50 -71.08
N ASN A 244 41.29 53.07 -71.87
CA ASN A 244 39.97 53.55 -71.43
C ASN A 244 38.92 52.44 -71.29
N GLU A 245 39.05 51.32 -72.02
CA GLU A 245 38.05 50.24 -71.96
C GLU A 245 38.22 49.38 -70.71
N PHE A 246 39.46 49.14 -70.29
CA PHE A 246 39.78 48.47 -69.03
C PHE A 246 39.23 49.24 -67.82
N GLN A 247 39.40 50.57 -67.79
CA GLN A 247 38.88 51.40 -66.70
C GLN A 247 37.35 51.37 -66.63
N LYS A 248 36.66 51.44 -67.78
CA LYS A 248 35.20 51.35 -67.82
C LYS A 248 34.71 49.97 -67.34
N ARG A 249 35.37 48.89 -67.76
CA ARG A 249 35.04 47.52 -67.34
C ARG A 249 35.36 47.25 -65.87
N ALA A 250 36.49 47.78 -65.36
CA ALA A 250 36.82 47.73 -63.94
C ALA A 250 35.79 48.49 -63.10
N LYS A 251 35.31 49.64 -63.58
CA LYS A 251 34.26 50.41 -62.89
C LYS A 251 32.91 49.69 -62.91
N ILE A 252 32.57 49.05 -64.02
CA ILE A 252 31.36 48.21 -64.11
C ILE A 252 31.47 47.02 -63.16
N ALA A 253 32.61 46.33 -63.12
CA ALA A 253 32.84 45.22 -62.19
C ALA A 253 32.76 45.67 -60.72
N ASP A 254 33.30 46.84 -60.39
CA ASP A 254 33.23 47.40 -59.02
C ASP A 254 31.79 47.82 -58.64
N ILE A 255 31.01 48.34 -59.59
CA ILE A 255 29.58 48.63 -59.38
C ILE A 255 28.79 47.33 -59.18
N LEU A 256 29.04 46.31 -59.99
CA LEU A 256 28.36 45.02 -59.92
C LEU A 256 28.71 44.27 -58.61
N LEU A 257 29.96 44.37 -58.16
CA LEU A 257 30.38 43.88 -56.84
C LEU A 257 29.71 44.64 -55.70
N LYS A 258 29.57 45.98 -55.81
CA LYS A 258 28.83 46.79 -54.83
C LYS A 258 27.34 46.44 -54.80
N GLU A 259 26.73 46.21 -55.95
CA GLU A 259 25.32 45.78 -56.04
C GLU A 259 25.13 44.44 -55.34
N LYS A 260 26.02 43.48 -55.58
CA LYS A 260 26.00 42.17 -54.91
C LYS A 260 26.26 42.26 -53.40
N ASP A 261 27.13 43.16 -52.96
CA ASP A 261 27.39 43.41 -51.53
C ASP A 261 26.18 44.07 -50.85
N ILE A 262 25.49 45.00 -51.52
CA ILE A 262 24.25 45.61 -51.02
C ILE A 262 23.14 44.56 -50.93
N GLU A 263 22.93 43.74 -51.96
CA GLU A 263 21.93 42.65 -51.95
C GLU A 263 22.20 41.64 -50.83
N SER A 264 23.47 41.32 -50.58
CA SER A 264 23.89 40.48 -49.45
C SER A 264 23.55 41.12 -48.10
N LYS A 265 23.85 42.41 -47.93
CA LYS A 265 23.53 43.16 -46.71
C LYS A 265 22.03 43.31 -46.48
N GLU A 266 21.24 43.56 -47.52
CA GLU A 266 19.76 43.58 -47.43
C GLU A 266 19.23 42.25 -46.94
N ARG A 267 19.70 41.12 -47.51
CA ARG A 267 19.30 39.78 -47.06
C ARG A 267 19.69 39.50 -45.61
N ILE A 268 20.81 40.02 -45.13
CA ILE A 268 21.23 39.90 -43.73
C ILE A 268 20.30 40.72 -42.83
N VAL A 269 19.99 41.96 -43.21
CA VAL A 269 19.08 42.84 -42.45
C VAL A 269 17.68 42.25 -42.40
N ASP A 270 17.16 41.75 -43.52
CA ASP A 270 15.84 41.09 -43.56
C ASP A 270 15.78 39.88 -42.63
N LYS A 271 16.83 39.04 -42.63
CA LYS A 271 16.93 37.91 -41.70
C LYS A 271 17.01 38.35 -40.25
N GLN A 272 17.79 39.40 -39.94
CA GLN A 272 17.88 39.94 -38.58
C GLN A 272 16.56 40.59 -38.11
N MET A 273 15.81 41.22 -39.02
CA MET A 273 14.49 41.79 -38.73
C MET A 273 13.43 40.70 -38.55
N LEU A 274 13.52 39.60 -39.30
CA LEU A 274 12.69 38.40 -39.10
C LEU A 274 13.00 37.72 -37.76
N GLU A 275 14.27 37.54 -37.40
CA GLU A 275 14.67 37.00 -36.09
C GLU A 275 14.20 37.90 -34.94
N LYS A 276 14.31 39.23 -35.07
CA LYS A 276 13.77 40.19 -34.08
C LYS A 276 12.25 40.13 -33.94
N ARG A 277 11.50 39.89 -35.03
CA ARG A 277 10.05 39.68 -34.95
C ARG A 277 9.69 38.37 -34.27
N MET A 278 10.45 37.30 -34.50
CA MET A 278 10.22 36.00 -33.86
C MET A 278 10.61 35.96 -32.38
N THR A 279 11.51 36.84 -31.93
CA THR A 279 11.89 36.95 -30.50
C THR A 279 11.01 37.92 -29.69
N GLN A 280 10.09 38.65 -30.34
CA GLN A 280 9.13 39.55 -29.67
C GLN A 280 7.69 38.98 -29.62
N GLN A 281 7.47 37.73 -30.05
CA GLN A 281 6.27 36.93 -29.78
C GLN A 281 6.59 35.82 -28.77
#